data_AF-A0A7W1EE34-F1
#
_entry.id   AF-A0A7W1EE34-F1
#
_cell.length_a   1.000
_cell.length_b   1.000
_cell.length_c   1.000
_cell.angle_alpha   90.00
_cell.angle_beta   90.00
_cell.angle_gamma   90.00
#
_symmetry.space_group_name_H-M   'P 1'
#
loop_
_entity.id
_entity.type
_entity.pdbx_description
1 polymer ?
#
loop_
_entity_poly.entity_id
_entity_poly.type
_entity_poly.pdbx_seq_one_letter_code
_entity_poly.pdbx_strand_id
1 'polypeptide(L)'
;MKIPLLFCSIAVILLACEKDRTCKCTITKTGTSTTTAHISASITIPGIPFPLPPITFDTTSSTGVNESQIVERKMIKVKKREASYNCISYTEPYNETTYNIVPNFSLTTNSVGTKEYKCDLK
;
A
#
# COMPACT_ATOMS: atom_id res chain seq x y z
N MET A 1 42.44 -27.15 39.72
CA MET A 1 41.09 -27.17 39.09
C MET A 1 41.13 -26.32 37.84
N LYS A 2 41.11 -26.95 36.64
CA LYS A 2 41.03 -26.25 35.36
C LYS A 2 39.58 -26.29 34.90
N ILE A 3 38.88 -25.17 35.07
CA ILE A 3 37.51 -24.98 34.57
C ILE A 3 37.61 -24.86 33.04
N PRO A 4 36.91 -25.70 32.25
CA PRO A 4 37.11 -25.72 30.81
C PRO A 4 36.44 -24.51 30.19
N LEU A 5 37.27 -23.59 29.68
CA LEU A 5 36.94 -22.46 28.82
C LEU A 5 36.27 -22.84 27.48
N LEU A 6 35.88 -24.10 27.28
CA LEU A 6 35.36 -24.63 26.03
C LEU A 6 33.86 -24.37 25.80
N PHE A 7 33.11 -24.00 26.84
CA PHE A 7 31.65 -23.79 26.72
C PHE A 7 31.26 -22.42 26.14
N CYS A 8 32.14 -21.42 26.15
CA CYS A 8 31.84 -20.11 25.55
C CYS A 8 31.89 -20.12 24.01
N SER A 9 32.68 -21.00 23.41
CA SER A 9 32.91 -21.00 21.95
C SER A 9 31.73 -21.58 21.15
N ILE A 10 30.94 -22.49 21.74
CA ILE A 10 29.80 -23.12 21.06
C ILE A 10 28.59 -22.18 21.02
N ALA A 11 28.42 -21.30 22.01
CA ALA A 11 27.35 -20.30 22.03
C ALA A 11 27.46 -19.29 20.87
N VAL A 12 28.70 -18.97 20.44
CA VAL A 12 28.96 -17.98 19.37
C VAL A 12 28.70 -18.55 17.97
N ILE A 13 28.86 -19.85 17.77
CA ILE A 13 28.63 -20.50 16.46
C ILE A 13 27.13 -20.52 16.11
N LEU A 14 26.25 -20.56 17.12
CA LEU A 14 24.80 -20.45 16.92
C LEU A 14 24.33 -19.01 16.58
N LEU A 15 25.19 -18.00 16.75
CA LEU A 15 24.87 -16.58 16.55
C LEU A 15 25.11 -16.07 15.12
N ALA A 16 25.77 -16.84 14.24
CA ALA A 16 26.23 -16.34 12.94
C ALA A 16 25.89 -17.24 11.73
N CYS A 17 24.88 -18.11 11.83
CA CYS A 17 24.43 -18.85 10.65
C CYS A 17 23.58 -17.92 9.76
N GLU A 18 24.23 -17.35 8.75
CA GLU A 18 23.60 -16.65 7.65
C GLU A 18 22.83 -17.66 6.79
N LYS A 19 21.54 -17.39 6.60
CA LYS A 19 20.67 -18.23 5.78
C LYS A 19 19.77 -17.33 4.96
N ASP A 20 19.30 -17.83 3.83
CA ASP A 20 18.24 -17.19 3.08
C ASP A 20 16.96 -17.18 3.94
N ARG A 21 16.36 -16.00 4.04
CA ARG A 21 15.14 -15.74 4.80
C ARG A 21 14.14 -15.04 3.91
N THR A 22 12.86 -15.26 4.16
CA THR A 22 11.79 -14.56 3.44
C THR A 22 10.89 -13.86 4.45
N CYS A 23 10.77 -12.53 4.32
CA CYS A 23 9.77 -11.77 5.06
C CYS A 23 8.49 -11.70 4.23
N LYS A 24 7.39 -12.23 4.76
CA LYS A 24 6.07 -12.17 4.13
C LYS A 24 5.21 -11.17 4.87
N CYS A 25 4.84 -10.08 4.21
CA CYS A 25 3.99 -9.04 4.77
C CYS A 25 2.60 -9.09 4.14
N THR A 26 1.57 -9.18 4.98
CA THR A 26 0.18 -8.96 4.59
C THR A 26 -0.15 -7.51 4.89
N ILE A 27 -0.44 -6.73 3.84
CA ILE A 27 -0.81 -5.32 3.95
C ILE A 27 -2.32 -5.24 3.82
N THR A 28 -2.98 -4.75 4.85
CA THR A 28 -4.44 -4.56 4.88
C THR A 28 -4.74 -3.07 4.86
N LYS A 29 -5.46 -2.61 3.84
CA LYS A 29 -5.94 -1.23 3.70
C LYS A 29 -7.39 -1.19 4.17
N THR A 30 -7.66 -0.40 5.19
CA THR A 30 -9.03 -0.15 5.68
C THR A 30 -9.32 1.34 5.74
N GLY A 31 -10.47 1.77 5.25
CA GLY A 31 -10.81 3.19 5.25
C GLY A 31 -12.05 3.53 4.45
N THR A 32 -12.09 4.75 3.95
CA THR A 32 -13.18 5.27 3.13
C THR A 32 -12.60 5.86 1.85
N SER A 33 -13.22 5.54 0.73
CA SER A 33 -12.93 6.14 -0.57
C SER A 33 -14.12 6.95 -1.05
N THR A 34 -13.87 8.21 -1.40
CA THR A 34 -14.87 9.12 -1.95
C THR A 34 -14.47 9.44 -3.38
N THR A 35 -15.33 9.12 -4.33
CA THR A 35 -15.14 9.39 -5.75
C THR A 35 -16.13 10.45 -6.20
N THR A 36 -15.62 11.56 -6.72
CA THR A 36 -16.40 12.61 -7.36
C THR A 36 -16.16 12.54 -8.86
N ALA A 37 -17.23 12.35 -9.62
CA ALA A 37 -17.26 12.40 -11.07
C ALA A 37 -17.90 13.71 -11.53
N HIS A 38 -17.25 14.41 -12.45
CA HIS A 38 -17.76 15.62 -13.11
C HIS A 38 -17.86 15.35 -14.61
N ILE A 39 -19.06 15.49 -15.18
CA ILE A 39 -19.35 15.30 -16.60
C ILE A 39 -19.75 16.65 -17.20
N SER A 40 -19.19 17.03 -18.34
CA SER A 40 -19.61 18.22 -19.08
C SER A 40 -19.93 17.89 -20.54
N ALA A 41 -21.18 18.04 -20.96
CA ALA A 41 -21.58 17.79 -22.35
C ALA A 41 -21.88 19.11 -23.07
N SER A 42 -21.32 19.30 -24.27
CA SER A 42 -21.71 20.37 -25.18
C SER A 42 -22.73 19.84 -26.20
N ILE A 43 -23.82 20.58 -26.39
CA ILE A 43 -24.83 20.27 -27.42
C ILE A 43 -24.63 21.26 -28.55
N THR A 44 -24.35 20.76 -29.75
CA THR A 44 -24.29 21.57 -30.97
C THR A 44 -25.47 21.19 -31.86
N ILE A 45 -26.34 22.16 -32.14
CA ILE A 45 -27.50 21.97 -33.01
C ILE A 45 -27.14 22.47 -34.41
N PRO A 46 -27.26 21.65 -35.47
CA PRO A 46 -27.03 22.09 -36.84
C PRO A 46 -27.96 23.27 -37.19
N GLY A 47 -27.39 24.40 -37.62
CA GLY A 47 -28.15 25.59 -38.01
C GLY A 47 -28.25 26.69 -36.94
N ILE A 48 -27.70 26.49 -35.74
CA ILE A 48 -27.58 27.55 -34.72
C ILE A 48 -26.09 27.98 -34.64
N PRO A 49 -25.75 29.27 -34.84
CA PRO A 49 -24.37 29.73 -34.92
C PRO A 49 -23.64 29.80 -33.57
N PHE A 50 -24.35 29.55 -32.46
CA PHE A 50 -23.78 29.62 -31.11
C PHE A 50 -23.94 28.26 -30.39
N PRO A 51 -22.86 27.71 -29.80
CA PRO A 51 -22.97 26.54 -28.95
C PRO A 51 -23.81 26.88 -27.71
N LEU A 52 -24.70 25.97 -27.32
CA LEU A 52 -25.43 26.09 -26.05
C LEU A 52 -24.44 26.01 -24.88
N PRO A 53 -24.73 26.67 -23.74
CA PRO A 53 -23.91 26.50 -22.53
C PRO A 53 -23.82 25.00 -22.19
N PRO A 54 -22.62 24.51 -21.84
CA PRO A 54 -22.43 23.10 -21.53
C PRO A 54 -23.27 22.70 -20.33
N ILE A 55 -23.86 21.51 -20.39
CA ILE A 55 -24.57 20.92 -19.26
C ILE A 55 -23.52 20.18 -18.43
N THR A 56 -23.38 20.57 -17.17
CA THR A 56 -22.45 19.96 -16.22
C THR A 56 -23.20 19.16 -15.16
N PHE A 57 -22.71 17.97 -14.83
CA PHE A 57 -23.26 17.11 -13.79
C PHE A 57 -22.14 16.62 -12.87
N ASP A 58 -22.35 16.81 -11.57
CA ASP A 58 -21.49 16.24 -10.54
C ASP A 58 -22.18 15.08 -9.84
N THR A 59 -21.43 14.02 -9.60
CA THR A 59 -21.89 12.88 -8.80
C THR A 59 -20.79 12.47 -7.84
N THR A 60 -21.15 12.32 -6.57
CA THR A 60 -20.23 11.85 -5.54
C THR A 60 -20.72 10.52 -5.00
N SER A 61 -19.83 9.54 -4.92
CA SER A 61 -20.05 8.25 -4.28
C SER A 61 -19.01 8.03 -3.18
N SER A 62 -19.42 7.36 -2.10
CA SER A 62 -18.55 7.01 -1.00
C SER A 62 -18.69 5.52 -0.71
N THR A 63 -17.55 4.83 -0.59
CA THR A 63 -17.50 3.39 -0.36
C THR A 63 -16.45 3.07 0.70
N GLY A 64 -16.68 1.99 1.46
CA GLY A 64 -15.68 1.46 2.37
C GLY A 64 -14.54 0.77 1.61
N VAL A 65 -13.30 1.01 2.01
CA VAL A 65 -12.11 0.32 1.50
C VAL A 65 -11.78 -0.80 2.45
N ASN A 66 -11.67 -2.02 1.91
CA ASN A 66 -11.10 -3.18 2.60
C ASN A 66 -10.32 -4.01 1.58
N GLU A 67 -9.04 -3.70 1.43
CA GLU A 67 -8.15 -4.36 0.47
C GLU A 67 -7.04 -5.10 1.23
N SER A 68 -6.67 -6.27 0.75
CA SER A 68 -5.53 -7.02 1.28
C SER A 68 -4.58 -7.42 0.17
N GLN A 69 -3.29 -7.22 0.40
CA GLN A 69 -2.24 -7.63 -0.52
C GLN A 69 -1.12 -8.32 0.25
N ILE A 70 -0.46 -9.27 -0.42
CA ILE A 70 0.66 -10.01 0.16
C ILE A 70 1.92 -9.61 -0.60
N VAL A 71 2.95 -9.18 0.14
CA VAL A 71 4.26 -8.81 -0.39
C VAL A 71 5.30 -9.70 0.25
N GLU A 72 6.17 -10.31 -0.56
CA GLU A 72 7.27 -11.15 -0.09
C GLU A 72 8.61 -10.50 -0.42
N ARG A 73 9.47 -10.38 0.59
CA ARG A 73 10.83 -9.86 0.46
C ARG A 73 11.82 -10.96 0.81
N LYS A 74 12.63 -11.37 -0.17
CA LYS A 74 13.72 -12.34 0.04
C LYS A 74 14.98 -11.60 0.52
N MET A 75 15.61 -12.15 1.55
CA MET A 75 16.89 -11.68 2.09
C MET A 75 17.89 -12.83 1.95
N ILE A 76 19.00 -12.58 1.28
CA ILE A 76 20.00 -13.60 0.94
C ILE A 76 21.09 -13.58 2.01
N LYS A 77 21.43 -14.75 2.56
CA LYS A 77 22.52 -14.90 3.55
C LYS A 77 22.51 -13.85 4.66
N VAL A 78 21.38 -13.69 5.35
CA VAL A 78 21.25 -12.75 6.47
C VAL A 78 21.19 -13.47 7.81
N LYS A 79 21.64 -12.80 8.86
CA LYS A 79 21.46 -13.28 10.24
C LYS A 79 20.00 -13.15 10.65
N LYS A 80 19.49 -14.10 11.44
CA LYS A 80 18.08 -14.09 11.91
C LYS A 80 17.69 -12.76 12.59
N ARG A 81 18.59 -12.19 13.41
CA ARG A 81 18.34 -10.93 14.12
C ARG A 81 18.17 -9.74 13.17
N GLU A 82 19.01 -9.67 12.15
CA GLU A 82 18.94 -8.65 11.11
C GLU A 82 17.68 -8.81 10.25
N ALA A 83 17.33 -10.04 9.90
CA ALA A 83 16.11 -10.33 9.16
C ALA A 83 14.84 -9.97 9.95
N SER A 84 14.81 -10.22 11.27
CA SER A 84 13.73 -9.78 12.15
C SER A 84 13.62 -8.26 12.25
N TYR A 85 14.75 -7.55 12.32
CA TYR A 85 14.74 -6.09 12.35
C TYR A 85 14.20 -5.48 11.05
N ASN A 86 14.41 -6.14 9.92
CA ASN A 86 13.89 -5.71 8.62
C ASN A 86 12.48 -6.25 8.31
N CYS A 87 11.90 -7.08 9.18
CA CYS A 87 10.61 -7.73 9.01
C CYS A 87 9.67 -7.35 10.16
N ILE A 88 9.39 -6.06 10.28
CA ILE A 88 8.59 -5.48 11.37
C ILE A 88 7.16 -5.26 10.90
N SER A 89 6.20 -5.63 11.76
CA SER A 89 4.81 -5.26 11.58
C SER A 89 4.59 -3.84 12.10
N TYR A 90 3.89 -3.02 11.32
CA TYR A 90 3.59 -1.64 11.70
C TYR A 90 2.28 -1.19 11.08
N THR A 91 1.81 -0.02 11.50
CA THR A 91 0.55 0.56 11.03
C THR A 91 0.77 2.03 10.74
N GLU A 92 0.26 2.50 9.62
CA GLU A 92 0.39 3.91 9.24
C GLU A 92 -0.92 4.43 8.63
N PRO A 93 -1.26 5.72 8.83
CA PRO A 93 -2.35 6.34 8.12
C PRO A 93 -2.00 6.53 6.64
N TYR A 94 -3.00 6.54 5.78
CA TYR A 94 -2.84 6.91 4.37
C TYR A 94 -3.89 7.94 3.94
N ASN A 95 -3.50 8.79 3.00
CA ASN A 95 -4.35 9.75 2.33
C ASN A 95 -3.87 9.83 0.87
N GLU A 96 -4.60 9.16 -0.02
CA GLU A 96 -4.25 9.02 -1.42
C GLU A 96 -5.33 9.67 -2.26
N THR A 97 -4.94 10.55 -3.19
CA THR A 97 -5.86 11.15 -4.16
C THR A 97 -5.45 10.74 -5.57
N THR A 98 -6.41 10.23 -6.34
CA THR A 98 -6.22 9.85 -7.74
C THR A 98 -7.11 10.72 -8.62
N TYR A 99 -6.55 11.24 -9.70
CA TYR A 99 -7.26 12.03 -10.69
C TYR A 99 -7.23 11.31 -12.03
N ASN A 100 -8.41 11.07 -12.60
CA ASN A 100 -8.56 10.59 -13.96
C ASN A 100 -9.30 11.66 -14.74
N ILE A 101 -8.62 12.32 -15.67
CA ILE A 101 -9.18 13.44 -16.44
C ILE A 101 -9.13 13.06 -17.91
N VAL A 102 -10.27 13.12 -18.57
CA VAL A 102 -10.41 13.05 -20.03
C VAL A 102 -11.29 14.21 -20.50
N PRO A 103 -11.33 14.54 -21.80
CA PRO A 103 -12.23 15.58 -22.28
C PRO A 103 -13.68 15.29 -21.86
N ASN A 104 -14.37 16.29 -21.34
CA ASN A 104 -15.77 16.21 -20.91
C ASN A 104 -16.06 15.30 -19.70
N PHE A 105 -15.05 14.72 -19.06
CA PHE A 105 -15.21 13.86 -17.89
C PHE A 105 -13.98 13.91 -16.97
N SER A 106 -14.18 14.17 -15.69
CA SER A 106 -13.13 14.01 -14.68
C SER A 106 -13.63 13.19 -13.51
N LEU A 107 -12.73 12.41 -12.93
CA LEU A 107 -13.00 11.55 -11.79
C LEU A 107 -11.89 11.73 -10.76
N THR A 108 -12.25 12.28 -9.61
CA THR A 108 -11.36 12.48 -8.46
C THR A 108 -11.73 11.48 -7.40
N THR A 109 -10.80 10.60 -7.02
CA THR A 109 -10.99 9.65 -5.93
C THR A 109 -10.06 10.00 -4.79
N ASN A 110 -10.62 10.26 -3.61
CA ASN A 110 -9.89 10.51 -2.38
C ASN A 110 -10.10 9.33 -1.43
N SER A 111 -9.03 8.63 -1.07
CA SER A 111 -9.07 7.49 -0.18
C SER A 111 -8.25 7.77 1.07
N VAL A 112 -8.90 7.69 2.23
CA VAL A 112 -8.27 7.91 3.54
C VAL A 112 -8.51 6.72 4.45
N GLY A 113 -7.54 6.42 5.30
CA GLY A 113 -7.67 5.34 6.27
C GLY A 113 -6.35 4.90 6.86
N THR A 114 -6.24 3.60 7.13
CA THR A 114 -5.11 2.97 7.79
C THR A 114 -4.60 1.79 6.96
N LYS A 115 -3.28 1.68 6.83
CA LYS A 115 -2.60 0.49 6.30
C LYS A 115 -1.97 -0.27 7.46
N GLU A 116 -2.36 -1.52 7.63
CA GLU A 116 -1.76 -2.43 8.60
C GLU A 116 -0.81 -3.38 7.86
N TYR A 117 0.45 -3.41 8.26
CA TYR A 117 1.48 -4.30 7.74
C TYR A 117 1.72 -5.41 8.77
N LYS A 118 1.28 -6.63 8.49
CA LYS A 118 1.57 -7.83 9.29
C LYS A 118 2.64 -8.64 8.62
N CYS A 119 3.86 -8.57 9.14
CA CYS A 119 5.05 -9.20 8.59
C CYS A 119 5.48 -10.41 9.42
N ASP A 120 5.61 -11.56 8.75
CA ASP A 120 6.10 -12.81 9.31
C ASP A 120 7.41 -13.23 8.64
N LEU A 121 8.43 -13.50 9.45
CA LEU A 121 9.72 -14.00 8.98
C LEU A 121 9.67 -15.53 8.84
N LYS A 122 9.96 -16.03 7.63
CA LYS A 122 10.11 -17.45 7.28
C LYS A 122 11.58 -17.82 7.09
#